data_AF-D4DAX0-F1
#
_entry.id   AF-D4DAX0-F1
#
_cell.length_a   1.000
_cell.length_b   1.000
_cell.length_c   1.000
_cell.angle_alpha   90.00
_cell.angle_beta   90.00
_cell.angle_gamma   90.00
#
_symmetry.space_group_name_H-M   'P 1'
#
loop_
_entity.id
_entity.type
_entity.pdbx_description
1 polymer ?
#
loop_
_entity_poly.entity_id
_entity_poly.type
_entity_poly.pdbx_seq_one_letter_code
_entity_poly.pdbx_strand_id
1 'polypeptide(L)'
;QYAAVDIIYILTSFFIKISILLLLNQLFHVIRQLRLLIYIGIVVISIVTIPYLTISSIRVSRCNGIKALGIMICSNKVVSTTNLVFGLWNVLSDFYILAIPISQIQGLKMPNKRKIGVLTLFLTGFMYELPRSLITNG
;
A
#
# COMPACT_ATOMS: atom_id res chain seq x y z
N GLN A 1 -1.93 -17.35 14.28
CA GLN A 1 -2.94 -16.32 14.68
C GLN A 1 -2.75 -14.97 13.99
N TYR A 2 -1.52 -14.49 13.77
CA TYR A 2 -1.27 -13.16 13.17
C TYR A 2 -1.77 -12.98 11.71
N ALA A 3 -1.86 -14.07 10.94
CA ALA A 3 -2.23 -14.00 9.52
C ALA A 3 -3.65 -13.44 9.23
N ALA A 4 -4.61 -13.58 10.16
CA ALA A 4 -5.95 -13.04 9.96
C ALA A 4 -5.98 -11.51 10.07
N VAL A 5 -5.17 -10.96 10.98
CA VAL A 5 -5.04 -9.51 11.18
C VAL A 5 -4.40 -8.86 9.94
N ASP A 6 -3.37 -9.51 9.39
CA ASP A 6 -2.71 -9.05 8.16
C ASP A 6 -3.69 -8.99 6.98
N ILE A 7 -4.52 -10.03 6.80
CA ILE A 7 -5.53 -10.08 5.73
C ILE A 7 -6.53 -8.93 5.85
N ILE A 8 -7.05 -8.67 7.07
CA ILE A 8 -8.01 -7.58 7.30
C ILE A 8 -7.34 -6.22 7.04
N TYR A 9 -6.09 -6.04 7.49
CA TYR A 9 -5.33 -4.81 7.23
C TYR A 9 -5.13 -4.56 5.73
N ILE A 10 -4.73 -5.58 4.97
CA ILE A 10 -4.53 -5.45 3.52
C ILE A 10 -5.85 -5.11 2.82
N LEU A 11 -6.94 -5.78 3.19
CA LEU A 11 -8.25 -5.59 2.57
C LEU A 11 -8.80 -4.19 2.84
N THR A 12 -8.68 -3.73 4.10
CA THR A 12 -9.11 -2.38 4.49
C THR A 12 -8.26 -1.31 3.80
N SER A 13 -6.94 -1.46 3.77
CA SER A 13 -6.05 -0.52 3.08
C SER A 13 -6.36 -0.43 1.58
N PHE A 14 -6.61 -1.57 0.93
CA PHE A 14 -7.04 -1.61 -0.47
C PHE A 14 -8.34 -0.83 -0.70
N PHE A 15 -9.36 -1.09 0.12
CA PHE A 15 -10.66 -0.46 -0.02
C PHE A 15 -10.61 1.06 0.20
N ILE A 16 -9.79 1.51 1.15
CA ILE A 16 -9.53 2.94 1.40
C ILE A 16 -8.90 3.59 0.16
N LYS A 17 -7.84 2.99 -0.40
CA LYS A 17 -7.16 3.53 -1.60
C LYS A 17 -8.10 3.65 -2.79
N ILE A 18 -8.90 2.61 -3.06
CA ILE A 18 -9.89 2.64 -4.14
C ILE A 18 -10.95 3.72 -3.89
N SER A 19 -11.43 3.85 -2.66
CA SER A 19 -12.41 4.89 -2.30
C SER A 19 -11.86 6.30 -2.53
N ILE A 20 -10.61 6.56 -2.12
CA ILE A 20 -9.96 7.86 -2.35
C ILE A 20 -9.78 8.11 -3.85
N LEU A 21 -9.32 7.13 -4.62
CA LEU A 21 -9.15 7.24 -6.07
C LEU A 21 -10.47 7.52 -6.79
N LEU A 22 -11.56 6.85 -6.39
CA LEU A 22 -12.90 7.10 -6.92
C LEU A 22 -13.40 8.51 -6.57
N LEU A 23 -13.16 8.97 -5.34
CA LEU A 23 -13.51 10.32 -4.90
C LEU A 23 -12.73 11.39 -5.68
N LEU A 24 -11.43 11.17 -5.91
CA LEU A 24 -10.61 12.04 -6.75
C LEU A 24 -11.09 12.03 -8.21
N ASN A 25 -11.52 10.89 -8.73
CA ASN A 25 -12.08 10.78 -10.07
C ASN A 25 -13.37 11.59 -10.21
N GLN A 26 -14.24 11.55 -9.20
CA GLN A 26 -15.47 12.33 -9.17
C GLN A 26 -15.18 13.83 -9.09
N LEU A 27 -14.23 14.24 -8.24
CA LEU A 27 -13.89 15.65 -8.02
C LEU A 27 -13.27 16.31 -9.26
N PHE A 28 -12.46 15.57 -10.02
CA PHE A 28 -11.72 16.07 -11.17
C PHE A 28 -12.16 15.44 -12.50
N HIS A 29 -13.43 15.01 -12.58
CA HIS A 29 -14.01 14.31 -13.74
C HIS A 29 -13.76 15.01 -15.08
N VAL A 30 -13.61 16.34 -15.05
CA VAL A 30 -13.36 17.22 -16.19
C VAL A 30 -12.03 16.93 -16.90
N ILE A 31 -11.00 16.42 -16.20
CA ILE A 31 -9.64 16.30 -16.75
C ILE A 31 -9.34 14.86 -17.20
N ARG A 32 -9.19 14.65 -18.51
CA ARG A 32 -9.01 13.31 -19.11
C ARG A 32 -7.68 12.63 -18.73
N GLN A 33 -6.60 13.41 -18.59
CA GLN A 33 -5.28 12.92 -18.16
C GLN A 33 -5.32 12.32 -16.74
N LEU A 34 -6.06 12.97 -15.84
CA LEU A 34 -6.17 12.52 -14.46
C LEU A 34 -6.96 11.22 -14.34
N ARG A 35 -8.02 11.08 -15.15
CA ARG A 35 -8.79 9.83 -15.26
C ARG A 35 -7.90 8.64 -15.62
N LEU A 36 -6.97 8.85 -16.56
CA LEU A 36 -6.05 7.81 -17.00
C LEU A 36 -5.07 7.43 -15.88
N LEU A 37 -4.49 8.41 -15.16
CA LEU A 37 -3.63 8.18 -13.99
C LEU A 37 -4.35 7.45 -12.85
N ILE A 38 -5.61 7.82 -12.57
CA ILE A 38 -6.43 7.16 -11.55
C ILE A 38 -6.71 5.71 -11.96
N TYR A 39 -7.10 5.47 -13.21
CA TYR A 39 -7.38 4.13 -13.71
C TYR A 39 -6.13 3.23 -13.69
N ILE A 40 -4.97 3.76 -14.12
CA ILE A 40 -3.69 3.07 -13.97
C ILE A 40 -3.43 2.72 -12.50
N GLY A 41 -3.62 3.68 -11.59
CA GLY A 41 -3.45 3.45 -10.14
C GLY A 41 -4.33 2.30 -9.63
N ILE A 42 -5.61 2.26 -10.00
CA ILE A 42 -6.54 1.19 -9.62
C ILE A 42 -6.07 -0.17 -10.17
N VAL A 43 -5.68 -0.23 -11.44
CA VAL A 43 -5.21 -1.47 -12.08
C VAL A 43 -3.93 -1.96 -11.40
N VAL A 44 -2.97 -1.08 -11.15
CA VAL A 44 -1.70 -1.46 -10.55
C VAL A 44 -1.87 -1.90 -9.09
N ILE A 45 -2.66 -1.17 -8.28
CA ILE A 45 -2.91 -1.54 -6.88
C ILE A 45 -3.63 -2.90 -6.80
N SER A 46 -4.59 -3.16 -7.69
CA SER A 46 -5.29 -4.45 -7.72
C SER A 46 -4.37 -5.60 -8.14
N ILE A 47 -3.55 -5.44 -9.19
CA ILE A 47 -2.58 -6.45 -9.64
C ILE A 47 -1.61 -6.86 -8.53
N VAL A 48 -1.19 -5.94 -7.66
CA VAL A 48 -0.26 -6.26 -6.56
C VAL A 48 -0.98 -6.86 -5.35
N THR A 49 -2.18 -6.37 -5.04
CA THR A 49 -2.89 -6.77 -3.81
C THR A 49 -3.57 -8.14 -3.92
N ILE A 50 -4.17 -8.45 -5.07
CA ILE A 50 -4.89 -9.71 -5.31
C ILE A 50 -4.01 -10.96 -5.12
N PRO A 51 -2.80 -11.08 -5.74
CA PRO A 51 -1.94 -12.25 -5.54
C PRO A 51 -1.48 -12.39 -4.08
N TYR A 52 -1.26 -11.27 -3.39
CA TYR A 52 -0.86 -11.30 -1.98
C TYR A 52 -1.98 -11.84 -1.07
N LEU A 53 -3.23 -11.43 -1.32
CA LEU A 53 -4.41 -11.95 -0.62
C LEU A 53 -4.65 -13.44 -0.90
N THR A 54 -4.42 -13.90 -2.14
CA THR A 54 -4.59 -15.32 -2.49
C THR A 54 -3.57 -16.19 -1.78
N ILE A 55 -2.30 -15.81 -1.79
CA ILE A 55 -1.23 -16.56 -1.10
C ILE A 55 -1.51 -16.61 0.41
N SER A 56 -1.92 -15.48 1.00
CA SER A 56 -2.22 -15.39 2.43
C SER A 56 -3.41 -16.28 2.83
N SER A 57 -4.46 -16.32 2.01
CA SER A 57 -5.65 -17.16 2.23
C SER A 57 -5.32 -18.66 2.10
N ILE A 58 -4.47 -19.03 1.14
CA ILE A 58 -4.00 -20.42 0.98
C ILE A 58 -3.17 -20.85 2.21
N ARG A 59 -2.32 -19.97 2.74
CA ARG A 59 -1.54 -20.27 3.96
C ARG A 59 -2.43 -20.49 5.18
N VAL A 60 -3.43 -19.63 5.41
CA VAL A 60 -4.36 -19.78 6.54
C VAL A 60 -5.15 -21.09 6.44
N SER A 61 -5.59 -21.47 5.24
CA SER A 61 -6.37 -22.70 5.06
C SER A 61 -5.53 -23.98 5.12
N ARG A 62 -4.28 -23.96 4.63
CA ARG A 62 -3.43 -25.16 4.53
C ARG A 62 -2.48 -25.37 5.71
N CYS A 63 -2.05 -24.31 6.40
CA CYS A 63 -1.11 -24.41 7.52
C CYS A 63 -1.79 -24.61 8.88
N ASN A 64 -3.13 -24.67 8.95
CA ASN A 64 -3.90 -24.90 10.18
C ASN A 64 -4.15 -26.40 10.51
N GLY A 65 -3.59 -27.34 9.73
CA GLY A 65 -3.81 -28.79 9.91
C GLY A 65 -2.52 -29.61 10.02
N ILE A 66 -2.63 -30.86 10.53
CA ILE A 66 -1.50 -31.77 10.84
C ILE A 66 -0.62 -32.10 9.59
N LYS A 67 -1.13 -31.90 8.37
CA LYS A 67 -0.36 -32.03 7.12
C LYS A 67 0.61 -30.86 6.84
N ALA A 68 0.65 -29.84 7.70
CA ALA A 68 1.50 -28.66 7.56
C ALA A 68 3.01 -28.93 7.78
N LEU A 69 3.38 -30.07 8.38
CA LEU A 69 4.78 -30.38 8.71
C LEU A 69 5.67 -30.68 7.49
N GLY A 70 5.09 -31.00 6.33
CA GLY A 70 5.86 -31.42 5.14
C GLY A 70 5.88 -30.42 3.99
N ILE A 71 5.25 -29.25 4.12
CA ILE A 71 5.02 -28.34 3.00
C ILE A 71 5.90 -27.09 3.12
N MET A 72 6.80 -26.90 2.14
CA MET A 72 7.74 -25.76 2.07
C MET A 72 7.03 -24.40 2.18
N ILE A 73 5.76 -24.29 1.79
CA ILE A 73 4.92 -23.08 1.83
C ILE A 73 4.64 -22.62 3.27
N CYS A 74 4.61 -23.53 4.25
CA CYS A 74 4.39 -23.18 5.66
C CYS A 74 5.68 -22.82 6.41
N SER A 75 6.84 -23.28 5.94
CA SER A 75 8.16 -23.07 6.58
C SER A 75 8.94 -21.88 6.01
N ASN A 76 8.46 -21.27 4.92
CA ASN A 76 9.34 -20.43 4.10
C ASN A 76 9.66 -19.05 4.70
N LYS A 77 10.96 -18.77 4.89
CA LYS A 77 11.54 -17.45 5.22
C LYS A 77 11.35 -16.40 4.11
N VAL A 78 10.99 -16.79 2.87
CA VAL A 78 10.69 -15.83 1.76
C VAL A 78 9.56 -14.84 2.05
N VAL A 79 8.74 -15.11 3.08
CA VAL A 79 7.69 -14.18 3.53
C VAL A 79 8.31 -12.86 3.99
N SER A 80 9.51 -12.83 4.58
CA SER A 80 10.12 -11.58 5.06
C SER A 80 10.40 -10.58 3.92
N THR A 81 11.07 -11.02 2.85
CA THR A 81 11.39 -10.13 1.72
C THR A 81 10.13 -9.70 0.98
N THR A 82 9.19 -10.62 0.78
CA THR A 82 7.91 -10.31 0.11
C THR A 82 7.07 -9.33 0.91
N ASN A 83 7.06 -9.46 2.24
CA ASN A 83 6.32 -8.57 3.13
C ASN A 83 6.95 -7.16 3.19
N LEU A 84 8.29 -7.08 3.14
CA LEU A 84 9.00 -5.79 3.02
C LEU A 84 8.67 -5.10 1.70
N VAL A 85 8.73 -5.83 0.58
CA VAL A 85 8.39 -5.28 -0.75
C VAL A 85 6.93 -4.84 -0.78
N PHE A 86 6.02 -5.62 -0.21
CA PHE A 86 4.61 -5.26 -0.12
C PHE A 86 4.38 -4.03 0.75
N GLY A 87 5.06 -3.93 1.90
CA GLY A 87 5.03 -2.75 2.76
C GLY A 87 5.53 -1.50 2.04
N LEU A 88 6.66 -1.61 1.34
CA LEU A 88 7.22 -0.52 0.53
C LEU A 88 6.24 -0.10 -0.57
N TRP A 89 5.63 -1.07 -1.26
CA TRP A 89 4.63 -0.83 -2.30
C TRP A 89 3.38 -0.15 -1.75
N ASN A 90 2.93 -0.57 -0.56
CA ASN A 90 1.76 0.00 0.08
C ASN A 90 1.98 1.49 0.38
N VAL A 91 3.15 1.84 0.93
CA VAL A 91 3.56 3.21 1.20
C VAL A 91 3.73 4.02 -0.10
N LEU A 92 4.38 3.46 -1.12
CA LEU A 92 4.55 4.11 -2.43
C LEU A 92 3.21 4.43 -3.09
N SER A 93 2.24 3.53 -3.00
CA SER A 93 0.90 3.77 -3.54
C SER A 93 0.14 4.88 -2.80
N ASP A 94 0.36 5.06 -1.48
CA ASP A 94 -0.19 6.22 -0.75
C ASP A 94 0.39 7.53 -1.27
N PHE A 95 1.70 7.56 -1.54
CA PHE A 95 2.33 8.74 -2.14
C PHE A 95 1.86 9.02 -3.55
N TYR A 96 1.64 7.98 -4.35
CA TYR A 96 1.04 8.11 -5.67
C TYR A 96 -0.34 8.77 -5.57
N ILE A 97 -1.23 8.28 -4.70
CA ILE A 97 -2.59 8.81 -4.51
C ILE A 97 -2.56 10.28 -4.07
N LEU A 98 -1.66 10.64 -3.16
CA LEU A 98 -1.48 12.03 -2.71
C LEU A 98 -0.88 12.94 -3.79
N ALA A 99 -0.02 12.40 -4.66
CA ALA A 99 0.61 13.16 -5.75
C ALA A 99 -0.37 13.50 -6.89
N ILE A 100 -1.41 12.67 -7.10
CA ILE A 100 -2.45 12.88 -8.13
C ILE A 100 -3.04 14.31 -8.08
N PRO A 101 -3.67 14.78 -6.98
CA PRO A 101 -4.23 16.13 -6.93
C PRO A 101 -3.15 17.22 -7.00
N ILE A 102 -1.95 16.95 -6.47
CA ILE A 102 -0.84 17.91 -6.44
C ILE A 102 -0.32 18.22 -7.84
N SER A 103 -0.20 17.20 -8.69
CA SER A 103 0.19 17.36 -10.09
C SER A 103 -0.77 18.27 -10.87
N GLN A 104 -2.07 18.21 -10.56
CA GLN A 104 -3.08 19.06 -11.18
C GLN A 104 -3.02 20.51 -10.69
N ILE A 105 -2.75 20.71 -9.40
CA ILE A 105 -2.60 22.05 -8.82
C ILE A 105 -1.35 22.76 -9.36
N GLN A 106 -0.28 22.02 -9.70
CA GLN A 106 0.92 22.59 -10.32
C GLN A 106 0.71 23.08 -11.75
N GLY A 107 -0.20 22.44 -12.50
CA GLY A 107 -0.62 22.91 -13.82
C GLY A 107 -1.44 24.21 -13.78
N LEU A 108 -1.97 24.59 -12.60
CA LEU A 108 -2.86 25.72 -12.39
C LEU A 108 -2.30 26.67 -11.31
N LYS A 109 -1.21 27.40 -11.62
CA LYS A 109 -0.55 28.47 -10.80
C LYS A 109 -1.10 28.61 -9.35
N MET A 110 -0.72 27.74 -8.41
CA MET A 110 -1.03 27.89 -6.96
C MET A 110 0.10 27.35 -6.04
N PRO A 111 0.20 27.84 -4.77
CA PRO A 111 1.47 28.15 -4.10
C PRO A 111 2.14 27.01 -3.30
N ASN A 112 3.43 27.19 -3.01
CA ASN A 112 4.41 26.27 -2.40
C ASN A 112 4.04 25.59 -1.06
N LYS A 113 2.95 26.00 -0.40
CA LYS A 113 2.54 25.49 0.93
C LYS A 113 2.12 24.01 0.90
N ARG A 114 1.56 23.53 -0.21
CA ARG A 114 1.16 22.11 -0.37
C ARG A 114 2.35 21.17 -0.63
N LYS A 115 3.42 21.69 -1.26
CA LYS A 115 4.68 20.95 -1.49
C LYS A 115 5.39 20.62 -0.18
N ILE A 116 5.33 21.53 0.78
CA ILE A 116 5.90 21.36 2.12
C ILE A 116 5.10 20.33 2.92
N GLY A 117 3.75 20.34 2.86
CA GLY A 117 2.90 19.39 3.58
C GLY A 117 3.14 17.91 3.23
N VAL A 118 3.44 17.60 1.96
CA VAL A 118 3.80 16.22 1.56
C VAL A 118 5.19 15.84 2.04
N LEU A 119 6.14 16.76 1.96
CA LEU A 119 7.49 16.54 2.46
C LEU A 119 7.47 16.27 3.98
N THR A 120 6.63 16.97 4.75
CA THR A 120 6.48 16.72 6.19
C THR A 120 5.81 15.38 6.49
N LEU A 121 4.78 14.95 5.76
CA LEU A 121 4.17 13.61 5.94
C LEU A 121 5.19 12.49 5.71
N PHE A 122 6.02 12.62 4.67
CA PHE A 122 7.15 11.72 4.40
C PHE A 122 8.19 11.72 5.51
N LEU A 123 8.63 12.91 5.94
CA LEU A 123 9.61 13.06 7.02
C LEU A 123 9.09 12.47 8.34
N THR A 124 7.79 12.60 8.60
CA THR A 124 7.15 12.06 9.80
C THR A 124 7.12 10.52 9.76
N GLY A 125 6.84 9.92 8.59
CA GLY A 125 6.91 8.47 8.40
C GLY A 125 8.34 7.92 8.57
N PHE A 126 9.32 8.56 7.94
CA PHE A 126 10.72 8.15 8.01
C PHE A 126 11.30 8.27 9.43
N MET A 127 10.90 9.31 10.16
CA MET A 127 11.30 9.52 11.55
C MET A 127 10.71 8.46 12.50
N TYR A 128 9.62 7.80 12.14
CA TYR A 128 9.01 6.74 12.96
C TYR A 128 9.59 5.34 12.70
N GLU A 129 10.16 5.08 11.53
CA GLU A 129 10.83 3.81 11.20
C GLU A 129 12.26 3.70 11.75
N LEU A 130 13.00 4.82 11.80
CA LEU A 130 14.35 4.92 12.37
C LEU A 130 14.50 4.46 13.84
N PRO A 131 13.59 4.74 14.79
CA PRO A 131 13.72 4.27 16.17
C PRO A 131 13.49 2.75 16.30
N ARG A 132 12.78 2.09 15.37
CA ARG A 132 12.50 0.66 15.47
C ARG A 132 13.72 -0.22 15.16
N SER A 133 14.70 0.27 14.40
CA SER A 133 15.96 -0.44 14.13
C SER A 133 17.04 -0.27 15.22
N LEU A 134 16.92 0.77 16.07
CA LEU A 134 17.86 1.02 17.17
C LEU A 134 17.46 0.32 18.47
N ILE A 135 16.18 0.00 18.66
CA ILE A 135 15.67 -0.67 19.88
C ILE A 135 15.80 -2.20 19.80
N THR A 136 15.89 -2.80 18.61
CA THR A 136 16.04 -4.26 18.43
C THR A 136 17.48 -4.76 18.47
N ASN A 137 18.47 -3.86 18.53
CA ASN A 137 19.90 -4.17 18.66
C ASN A 137 20.51 -3.65 19.98
N GLY A 138 19.67 -3.36 20.99
CA GLY A 138 20.09 -2.91 22.33
C GLY A 138 19.74 -3.91 23.41
#